data_AF-A0A7L2JDA6-F1
#
_entry.id   AF-A0A7L2JDA6-F1
#
_cell.length_a   1.000
_cell.length_b   1.000
_cell.length_c   1.000
_cell.angle_alpha   90.00
_cell.angle_beta   90.00
_cell.angle_gamma   90.00
#
_symmetry.space_group_name_H-M   'P 1'
#
loop_
_entity.id
_entity.type
_entity.pdbx_description
1 polymer ?
#
loop_
_entity_poly.entity_id
_entity_poly.type
_entity_poly.pdbx_seq_one_letter_code
_entity_poly.pdbx_strand_id
1 'polypeptide(L)'
;SHTPTPKISPFFPSPTGKRFPPSVYLLPPPPEEISGPRRTLSLTCLVRGFFPENLDLHWQKNQETLLAGTSGAGSHATSGATA
;
A
#
# COMPACT_ATOMS: atom_id res chain seq x y z
N SER A 1 5.01 14.86 13.28
CA SER A 1 3.92 13.94 12.91
C SER A 1 4.15 13.47 11.49
N HIS A 2 4.62 12.24 11.30
CA HIS A 2 4.76 11.68 9.95
C HIS A 2 3.55 10.78 9.67
N THR A 3 2.89 11.04 8.55
CA THR A 3 1.84 10.16 8.01
C THR A 3 2.46 8.84 7.55
N PRO A 4 1.81 7.69 7.80
CA PRO A 4 2.25 6.42 7.22
C PRO A 4 2.38 6.53 5.69
N THR A 5 3.46 6.00 5.13
CA THR A 5 3.69 5.94 3.69
C THR A 5 3.73 4.50 3.22
N PRO A 6 3.07 4.14 2.11
CA PRO A 6 3.18 2.80 1.54
C PRO A 6 4.54 2.62 0.86
N LYS A 7 5.12 1.44 1.02
CA LYS A 7 6.36 1.00 0.39
C LYS A 7 6.07 -0.27 -0.40
N ILE A 8 6.61 -0.30 -1.61
CA ILE A 8 6.34 -1.34 -2.59
C ILE A 8 7.69 -1.91 -3.03
N SER A 9 7.87 -3.21 -2.87
CA SER A 9 9.03 -3.93 -3.37
C SER A 9 8.58 -5.11 -4.24
N PRO A 10 9.19 -5.35 -5.40
CA PRO A 10 8.94 -6.57 -6.15
C PRO A 10 9.41 -7.77 -5.32
N PHE A 11 8.57 -8.80 -5.21
CA PHE A 11 8.81 -9.94 -4.30
C PHE A 11 10.06 -10.72 -4.68
N PHE A 12 10.39 -10.81 -5.98
CA PHE A 12 11.65 -11.36 -6.48
C PHE A 12 12.01 -10.74 -7.83
N PRO A 13 13.30 -10.72 -8.22
CA PRO A 13 13.66 -10.38 -9.58
C PRO A 13 13.03 -11.41 -10.53
N SER A 14 12.07 -10.98 -11.35
CA SER A 14 11.67 -11.75 -12.54
C SER A 14 12.95 -11.99 -13.37
N PRO A 15 13.40 -13.26 -13.55
CA PRO A 15 14.71 -13.54 -14.15
C PRO A 15 14.77 -13.24 -15.66
N THR A 16 13.63 -13.16 -16.35
CA THR A 16 13.59 -13.20 -17.82
C THR A 16 12.46 -12.39 -18.48
N GLY A 17 11.80 -11.47 -17.76
CA GLY A 17 10.57 -10.81 -18.26
C GLY A 17 10.64 -9.28 -18.44
N LYS A 18 9.79 -8.76 -19.34
CA LYS A 18 9.42 -7.33 -19.41
C LYS A 18 8.87 -6.91 -18.04
N ARG A 19 9.32 -5.79 -17.48
CA ARG A 19 8.80 -5.26 -16.20
C ARG A 19 7.92 -4.05 -16.46
N PHE A 20 6.80 -3.98 -15.76
CA PHE A 20 5.92 -2.81 -15.78
C PHE A 20 5.86 -2.23 -14.37
N PRO A 21 6.25 -0.95 -14.18
CA PRO A 21 6.22 -0.32 -12.88
C PRO A 21 4.77 -0.14 -12.41
N PRO A 22 4.47 -0.33 -11.11
CA PRO A 22 3.13 -0.11 -10.58
C PRO A 22 2.72 1.35 -10.64
N SER A 23 1.44 1.57 -10.96
CA SER A 23 0.74 2.80 -10.61
C SER A 23 0.22 2.72 -9.19
N VAL A 24 0.57 3.70 -8.36
CA VAL A 24 0.28 3.73 -6.93
C VAL A 24 -0.62 4.90 -6.60
N TYR A 25 -1.72 4.63 -5.91
CA TYR A 25 -2.68 5.64 -5.50
C TYR A 25 -2.89 5.54 -3.99
N LEU A 26 -2.59 6.64 -3.28
CA LEU A 26 -2.93 6.79 -1.87
C LEU A 26 -4.30 7.44 -1.78
N LEU A 27 -5.29 6.69 -1.29
CA LEU A 27 -6.65 7.19 -1.14
C LEU A 27 -6.80 7.85 0.24
N PRO A 28 -7.47 9.01 0.32
CA PRO A 28 -7.73 9.68 1.59
C PRO A 28 -8.71 8.85 2.44
N PRO A 29 -8.74 9.07 3.76
CA PRO A 29 -9.78 8.52 4.62
C PRO A 29 -11.17 8.98 4.13
N PRO A 30 -12.22 8.15 4.28
CA PRO A 30 -13.58 8.55 3.97
C PRO A 30 -14.00 9.81 4.76
N PRO A 31 -14.79 10.72 4.18
CA PRO A 31 -15.23 11.95 4.87
C PRO A 31 -15.92 11.70 6.21
N GLU A 32 -16.60 10.57 6.35
CA GLU A 32 -17.29 10.13 7.57
C GLU A 32 -16.31 9.78 8.69
N GLU A 33 -15.10 9.32 8.35
CA GLU A 33 -14.03 9.05 9.30
C GLU A 33 -13.39 10.35 9.79
N ILE A 34 -13.27 11.34 8.89
CA ILE A 34 -12.69 12.66 9.16
C ILE A 34 -13.62 13.51 10.03
N SER A 35 -14.92 13.48 9.73
CA SER A 35 -15.92 14.32 10.40
C SER A 35 -16.57 13.65 11.61
N GLY A 36 -16.32 12.34 11.78
CA GLY A 36 -16.89 11.53 12.85
C GLY A 36 -16.10 11.61 14.17
N PRO A 37 -16.56 10.90 15.21
CA PRO A 37 -15.91 10.88 16.52
C PRO A 37 -14.64 10.02 16.56
N ARG A 38 -14.20 9.48 15.41
CA ARG A 38 -13.07 8.55 15.33
C ARG A 38 -11.78 9.31 15.57
N ARG A 39 -10.93 8.76 16.45
CA ARG A 39 -9.61 9.33 16.76
C ARG A 39 -8.50 8.85 15.82
N THR A 40 -8.83 7.90 14.97
CA THR A 40 -7.90 7.24 14.05
C THR A 40 -8.49 7.30 12.64
N LEU A 41 -7.61 7.45 11.66
CA LEU A 41 -7.99 7.52 10.25
C LEU A 41 -7.39 6.34 9.48
N SER A 42 -8.13 5.85 8.50
CA SER A 42 -7.73 4.75 7.64
C SER A 42 -7.15 5.29 6.35
N LEU A 43 -5.94 4.87 6.01
CA LEU A 43 -5.29 5.12 4.73
C LEU A 43 -5.35 3.86 3.88
N THR A 44 -5.68 4.03 2.61
CA THR A 44 -5.74 2.91 1.65
C THR A 44 -4.75 3.13 0.52
N CYS A 45 -3.92 2.13 0.25
CA CYS A 45 -3.01 2.12 -0.90
C CYS A 45 -3.56 1.17 -1.96
N LEU A 46 -3.78 1.70 -3.18
CA LEU A 46 -4.20 0.94 -4.36
C LEU A 46 -3.05 0.84 -5.36
N VAL A 47 -2.72 -0.38 -5.77
CA VAL A 47 -1.61 -0.68 -6.68
C VAL A 47 -2.10 -1.45 -7.90
N ARG A 48 -1.81 -0.95 -9.10
CA ARG A 48 -2.30 -1.52 -10.37
C ARG A 48 -1.30 -1.40 -11.50
N GLY A 49 -1.49 -2.21 -12.54
CA GLY A 49 -0.76 -2.10 -13.81
C GLY A 49 0.71 -2.50 -13.73
N PHE A 50 1.03 -3.45 -12.84
CA PHE A 50 2.39 -3.89 -12.58
C PHE A 50 2.66 -5.30 -13.08
N PHE A 51 3.92 -5.59 -13.36
CA PHE A 51 4.39 -6.94 -13.66
C PHE A 51 5.81 -7.11 -13.11
N PRO A 52 6.14 -8.25 -12.46
CA PRO A 52 5.32 -9.46 -12.26
C PRO A 52 4.17 -9.26 -11.26
N GLU A 53 3.16 -10.12 -11.26
CA GLU A 53 1.96 -10.03 -10.39
C GLU A 53 2.22 -10.30 -8.89
N ASN A 54 3.50 -10.39 -8.50
CA ASN A 54 3.94 -10.60 -7.12
C ASN A 54 4.75 -9.40 -6.64
N LEU A 55 4.16 -8.64 -5.71
CA LEU A 55 4.81 -7.54 -5.02
C LEU A 55 4.54 -7.63 -3.51
N ASP A 56 5.38 -6.98 -2.74
CA ASP A 56 5.22 -6.78 -1.30
C ASP A 56 4.79 -5.33 -1.05
N LEU A 57 3.73 -5.15 -0.27
CA LEU A 57 3.19 -3.85 0.15
C LEU A 57 3.23 -3.77 1.66
N HIS A 58 4.02 -2.84 2.19
CA HIS A 58 4.05 -2.56 3.61
C HIS A 58 3.97 -1.07 3.87
N TRP A 59 3.57 -0.70 5.08
CA TRP A 59 3.50 0.70 5.49
C TRP A 59 4.69 1.05 6.36
N GLN A 60 5.16 2.29 6.26
CA GLN A 60 6.24 2.80 7.08
C GLN A 60 5.82 4.12 7.74
N LYS A 61 6.07 4.28 9.04
CA LYS A 61 5.86 5.53 9.79
C LYS A 61 7.14 5.82 10.57
N ASN A 62 7.68 7.04 10.47
CA ASN A 62 8.94 7.41 11.15
C ASN A 62 10.11 6.44 10.86
N GLN A 63 10.20 5.94 9.62
CA GLN A 63 11.17 4.91 9.21
C GLN A 63 10.96 3.50 9.80
N GLU A 64 9.91 3.28 10.59
CA GLU A 64 9.55 1.98 11.15
C GLU A 64 8.47 1.30 10.31
N THR A 65 8.66 0.02 9.97
CA THR A 65 7.68 -0.78 9.24
C THR A 65 6.49 -1.08 10.16
N LEU A 66 5.31 -0.62 9.77
CA LEU A 66 4.07 -0.95 10.44
C LEU A 66 3.65 -2.37 10.06
N LEU A 67 3.20 -3.15 11.04
CA LEU A 67 2.58 -4.45 10.81
C LEU A 67 1.23 -4.24 10.12
N ALA A 68 1.24 -4.18 8.79
CA ALA A 68 0.03 -4.17 7.98
C ALA A 68 -0.04 -5.48 7.20
N GLY A 69 -0.95 -6.37 7.61
CA GLY A 69 -1.23 -7.58 6.86
C GLY A 69 -1.98 -7.25 5.58
N THR A 70 -1.46 -7.64 4.42
CA THR A 70 -2.21 -8.13 3.24
C THR A 70 -1.22 -8.44 2.11
N SER A 71 -0.94 -9.72 1.89
CA SER A 71 -0.35 -10.22 0.64
C SER A 71 -1.47 -10.40 -0.38
N GLY A 72 -1.50 -9.56 -1.41
CA GLY A 72 -2.40 -9.73 -2.56
C GLY A 72 -1.70 -10.53 -3.65
N ALA A 73 -2.35 -11.55 -4.20
CA ALA A 73 -1.93 -12.22 -5.42
C ALA A 73 -2.78 -11.71 -6.60
N GLY A 74 -2.14 -11.25 -7.68
CA GLY A 74 -2.81 -10.82 -8.92
C GLY A 74 -2.45 -9.41 -9.36
N SER A 75 -3.04 -8.97 -10.48
CA SER A 75 -2.76 -7.68 -11.12
C SER A 75 -3.16 -6.44 -10.32
N HIS A 76 -3.95 -6.61 -9.25
CA HIS A 76 -4.38 -5.57 -8.31
C HIS A 76 -4.02 -5.97 -6.88
N ALA A 77 -3.35 -5.07 -6.16
CA ALA A 77 -3.03 -5.24 -4.74
C ALA A 77 -3.52 -4.02 -3.94
N THR A 78 -4.07 -4.27 -2.75
CA THR A 78 -4.60 -3.23 -1.85
C THR A 78 -4.15 -3.50 -0.42
N SER A 79 -3.73 -2.46 0.30
CA SER A 79 -3.33 -2.52 1.71
C SER A 79 -3.85 -1.31 2.49
N GLY A 80 -4.22 -1.52 3.75
CA GLY A 80 -4.73 -0.49 4.65
C GLY A 80 -3.82 -0.27 5.87
N ALA A 81 -3.72 0.98 6.32
CA ALA A 81 -3.06 1.33 7.58
C ALA A 81 -3.86 2.36 8.38
N THR A 82 -3.76 2.28 9.70
CA THR A 82 -4.38 3.24 10.62
C THR A 82 -3.33 4.26 11.05
N ALA A 83 -3.62 5.56 10.87
CA ALA A 83 -2.68 6.65 11.15
C ALA A 83 -2.86 7.28 12.54
#